data_AF-A0A4S3PZQ2-F1
#
_entry.id   AF-A0A4S3PZQ2-F1
#
_cell.length_a   1.000
_cell.length_b   1.000
_cell.length_c   1.000
_cell.angle_alpha   90.00
_cell.angle_beta   90.00
_cell.angle_gamma   90.00
#
_symmetry.space_group_name_H-M   'P 1'
#
loop_
_entity.id
_entity.type
_entity.pdbx_description
1 polymer ?
#
loop_
_entity_poly.entity_id
_entity_poly.type
_entity_poly.pdbx_seq_one_letter_code
_entity_poly.pdbx_strand_id
1 'polypeptide(L)' 'MKNFERILIKLAIIQFIFLLLAQAIILYTPLTPYITRMIEYEGVDKSDTTKTIETLLNNH' A
#
# COMPACT_ATOMS: atom_id res chain seq x y z
N MET A 1 27.14 -30.49 5.05
CA MET A 1 25.77 -30.35 5.61
C MET A 1 25.72 -29.34 6.76
N LYS A 2 26.60 -29.38 7.77
CA LYS A 2 26.65 -28.38 8.88
C LYS A 2 26.89 -26.91 8.46
N ASN A 3 27.68 -26.67 7.42
CA ASN A 3 28.01 -25.31 6.98
C ASN A 3 26.86 -24.64 6.21
N PHE A 4 26.15 -25.42 5.38
CA PHE A 4 24.99 -24.94 4.64
C PHE A 4 23.84 -24.55 5.57
N GLU A 5 23.56 -25.36 6.59
CA GLU A 5 22.55 -25.07 7.61
C GLU A 5 22.83 -23.75 8.33
N ARG A 6 24.10 -23.50 8.71
CA ARG A 6 24.51 -22.25 9.34
C ARG A 6 24.32 -21.03 8.43
N ILE A 7 24.58 -21.18 7.14
CA ILE A 7 24.37 -20.11 6.15
C ILE A 7 22.88 -19.82 5.98
N LEU A 8 22.06 -20.87 5.89
CA LEU A 8 20.62 -20.76 5.70
C LEU A 8 19.95 -20.09 6.90
N ILE A 9 20.35 -20.45 8.12
CA ILE A 9 19.85 -19.80 9.35
C ILE A 9 20.26 -18.32 9.39
N LYS A 10 21.50 -17.98 9.03
CA LYS A 10 21.94 -16.58 8.97
C LYS A 10 21.11 -15.78 7.96
N LEU A 11 20.87 -16.33 6.77
CA LEU A 11 20.04 -15.69 5.75
C LEU A 11 18.60 -15.51 6.21
N ALA A 12 18.01 -16.53 6.85
CA ALA A 12 16.66 -16.45 7.39
C ALA A 12 16.52 -15.36 8.46
N ILE A 13 17.51 -15.22 9.35
CA ILE A 13 17.52 -14.17 10.38
C ILE A 13 17.63 -12.78 9.75
N ILE A 14 18.54 -12.61 8.78
CA ILE A 14 18.71 -11.33 8.08
C ILE A 14 17.41 -10.95 7.35
N GLN A 15 16.82 -11.90 6.62
CA GLN A 15 15.55 -11.72 5.92
C GLN A 15 14.42 -11.34 6.88
N PHE A 16 14.36 -11.99 8.05
CA PHE A 16 13.36 -11.70 9.07
C PHE A 16 13.47 -10.28 9.61
N ILE A 17 14.69 -9.78 9.83
CA ILE A 17 14.93 -8.38 10.25
C ILE A 17 14.44 -7.41 9.16
N PHE A 18 14.76 -7.67 7.89
CA PHE A 18 14.29 -6.83 6.79
C PHE A 18 12.76 -6.84 6.66
N LEU A 19 12.10 -7.97 6.90
CA LEU A 19 10.64 -8.05 6.90
C LEU A 19 10.02 -7.20 8.02
N LEU A 20 10.58 -7.25 9.23
CA LEU A 20 10.11 -6.40 10.34
C LEU A 20 10.30 -4.91 10.04
N LEU A 21 11.43 -4.53 9.43
CA LEU A 21 11.67 -3.15 9.02
C LEU A 21 10.69 -2.70 7.93
N ALA A 22 10.47 -3.51 6.90
CA ALA A 22 9.50 -3.22 5.85
C ALA A 22 8.08 -3.06 6.44
N GLN A 23 7.70 -3.94 7.36
CA GLN A 23 6.42 -3.86 8.06
C GLN A 23 6.30 -2.58 8.88
N ALA A 24 7.34 -2.19 9.61
CA ALA A 24 7.34 -0.96 10.40
C ALA A 24 7.26 0.28 9.50
N ILE A 25 7.99 0.31 8.39
CA ILE A 25 7.91 1.40 7.41
C ILE A 25 6.48 1.51 6.88
N ILE A 26 5.87 0.41 6.42
CA ILE A 26 4.51 0.44 5.85
C ILE A 26 3.45 0.82 6.90
N LEU A 27 3.64 0.43 8.17
CA LEU A 27 2.68 0.68 9.25
C LEU A 27 2.70 2.12 9.76
N TYR A 28 3.89 2.70 9.94
CA TYR A 28 4.06 4.02 10.57
C TYR A 28 4.25 5.17 9.58
N THR A 29 4.50 4.88 8.31
CA THR A 29 4.57 5.91 7.27
C THR A 29 3.28 5.94 6.45
N PRO A 30 2.86 7.12 5.97
CA PRO A 30 1.74 7.24 5.02
C PRO A 30 2.13 6.76 3.61
N LEU A 31 3.06 5.80 3.48
CA LEU A 31 3.41 5.17 2.21
C LEU A 31 2.37 4.14 1.77
N THR A 32 1.51 3.68 2.69
CA THR A 32 0.41 2.75 2.42
C THR A 32 -0.41 3.13 1.18
N PRO A 33 -0.92 4.37 1.01
CA PRO A 33 -1.67 4.79 -0.19
C PRO A 33 -0.86 4.80 -1.50
N TYR A 34 0.48 4.88 -1.44
CA TYR A 34 1.34 4.93 -2.62
C TYR A 34 1.81 3.54 -3.07
N ILE A 35 1.98 2.61 -2.12
CA ILE A 35 2.43 1.23 -2.38
C ILE A 35 1.23 0.31 -2.60
N THR A 36 0.21 0.43 -1.76
CA THR A 36 -1.08 -0.21 -1.96
C THR A 36 -1.89 0.76 -2.80
N ARG A 37 -2.00 0.48 -4.11
CA ARG A 37 -3.07 1.08 -4.93
C ARG A 37 -4.36 0.81 -4.16
N MET A 38 -4.92 1.86 -3.58
CA MET A 38 -6.21 1.82 -2.94
C MET A 38 -7.15 1.31 -4.03
N ILE A 39 -7.58 0.05 -3.91
CA ILE A 39 -8.71 -0.42 -4.69
C ILE A 39 -9.83 0.46 -4.15
N GLU A 40 -10.10 1.57 -4.86
CA GLU A 40 -11.31 2.32 -4.65
C GLU A 40 -12.42 1.29 -4.77
N TYR A 41 -13.01 0.93 -3.62
CA TYR A 41 -14.19 0.11 -3.63
C TYR A 41 -15.24 1.03 -4.26
N GLU A 42 -15.49 0.86 -5.56
CA GLU A 42 -16.56 1.49 -6.33
C GLU A 42 -17.95 1.02 -5.84
N GLY A 43 -18.12 0.86 -4.53
CA GLY A 43 -19.37 0.52 -3.86
C GLY A 43 -20.10 1.74 -3.29
N VAL A 44 -19.59 2.94 -3.53
CA VAL A 44 -20.35 4.19 -3.34
C VAL A 44 -20.18 4.98 -4.62
N ASP A 45 -21.24 4.91 -5.44
CA ASP A 45 -21.52 5.81 -6.54
C ASP A 45 -21.05 7.23 -6.20
N LYS A 46 -19.91 7.65 -6.77
CA LYS A 46 -19.45 9.04 -6.76
C LYS A 46 -20.33 9.82 -7.75
N SER A 47 -21.62 9.92 -7.47
CA SER A 47 -22.59 10.78 -8.16
C SER A 47 -22.37 12.27 -7.88
N ASP A 48 -21.25 12.66 -7.24
CA ASP A 48 -20.93 14.06 -6.97
C ASP A 48 -19.92 14.68 -7.96
N THR A 49 -19.28 13.89 -8.84
CA THR A 49 -18.45 14.49 -9.91
C THR A 49 -19.32 15.10 -11.03
N THR A 50 -20.51 14.56 -11.27
CA THR A 50 -21.43 15.06 -12.31
C THR A 50 -22.12 16.38 -11.91
N LYS A 51 -22.42 16.59 -10.62
CA LYS A 51 -23.03 17.85 -10.14
C LYS A 51 -22.15 19.08 -10.37
N THR A 52 -20.83 18.89 -10.34
CA THR A 52 -19.89 20.00 -10.58
C THR A 52 -19.92 20.45 -12.04
N ILE A 53 -20.15 19.52 -12.98
CA ILE A 53 -20.26 19.83 -14.42
C ILE A 53 -21.63 20.47 -14.72
N GLU A 54 -22.70 19.99 -14.11
CA GLU A 54 -24.06 20.52 -14.33
C GLU A 54 -24.21 21.98 -13.87
N THR A 55 -23.58 22.35 -12.75
CA THR A 55 -23.64 23.74 -12.25
C THR A 55 -22.88 24.72 -13.15
N LEU A 56 -21.87 24.26 -13.89
CA LEU A 56 -21.12 25.09 -14.84
C LEU A 56 -21.83 25.25 -16.19
N LEU A 57 -22.65 24.27 -16.61
CA LEU A 57 -23.43 24.33 -17.85
C LEU A 57 -24.78 25.03 -17.68
N ASN A 58 -25.36 25.03 -16.47
CA ASN A 58 -26.65 25.67 -16.19
C ASN A 58 -26.54 27.17 -15.80
N ASN A 59 -25.34 27.76 -15.89
CA ASN A 59 -25.09 29.17 -15.53
C ASN A 59 -24.66 30.03 -16.74
N HIS A 60 -25.17 29.73 -17.94
CA HIS A 60 -25.00 30.57 -19.12
C HIS A 60 -26.31 30.80 -19.87
#